data_AF-A0A9X7AT25-F1
#
_entry.id   AF-A0A9X7AT25-F1
#
_cell.length_a   1.000
_cell.length_b   1.000
_cell.length_c   1.000
_cell.angle_alpha   90.00
_cell.angle_beta   90.00
_cell.angle_gamma   90.00
#
_symmetry.space_group_name_H-M   'P 1'
#
loop_
_entity.id
_entity.type
_entity.pdbx_description
1 polymer ?
#
loop_
_entity_poly.entity_id
_entity_poly.type
_entity_poly.pdbx_seq_one_letter_code
_entity_poly.pdbx_strand_id
1 'polypeptide(L)'
;MKKKVLALAAAITLVAPLQSVAFAHENDGGQRFGVIPRWSAEDKHKEGVNSHLWIVNRAIDIMSRNTTLVKQDRVALLNEWRTELENGIYAADYENPYYDNSTFASHFYDPDNGKTYIPYAKQAKETGAKYFKLAGESYKNKDMKQAFFYLGLSLHYLGDVNQPMHAANFTNLSYPQGFHSKYENFVDTIKDNVTTQL
;
A
#
# COMPACT_ATOMS: atom_id res chain seq x y z
N MET A 1 47.27 47.76 -29.47
CA MET A 1 46.04 47.78 -28.66
C MET A 1 45.00 46.85 -29.25
N LYS A 2 44.26 46.14 -28.38
CA LYS A 2 43.08 45.27 -28.61
C LYS A 2 43.33 43.84 -29.13
N LYS A 3 43.50 42.91 -28.18
CA LYS A 3 43.22 41.48 -28.34
C LYS A 3 41.72 41.29 -28.54
N LYS A 4 41.28 40.60 -29.59
CA LYS A 4 39.90 40.13 -29.75
C LYS A 4 39.82 38.69 -29.28
N VAL A 5 39.16 38.48 -28.15
CA VAL A 5 38.80 37.15 -27.64
C VAL A 5 37.54 36.72 -28.39
N LEU A 6 37.61 35.62 -29.15
CA LEU A 6 36.43 34.95 -29.68
C LEU A 6 35.82 34.13 -28.53
N ALA A 7 34.63 34.50 -28.09
CA ALA A 7 33.82 33.66 -27.20
C ALA A 7 33.01 32.70 -28.06
N LEU A 8 33.27 31.40 -27.94
CA LEU A 8 32.47 30.35 -28.54
C LEU A 8 31.32 30.02 -27.58
N ALA A 9 30.11 30.51 -27.87
CA ALA A 9 28.93 30.15 -27.11
C ALA A 9 28.43 28.78 -27.57
N ALA A 10 28.66 27.74 -26.77
CA ALA A 10 28.02 26.45 -26.95
C ALA A 10 26.60 26.53 -26.37
N ALA A 11 25.59 26.61 -27.24
CA ALA A 11 24.20 26.46 -26.86
C ALA A 11 23.90 24.97 -26.66
N ILE A 12 23.95 24.51 -25.40
CA ILE A 12 23.43 23.19 -25.03
C ILE A 12 21.92 23.35 -24.86
N THR A 13 21.16 22.96 -25.87
CA THR A 13 19.71 22.77 -25.74
C THR A 13 19.46 21.55 -24.88
N LEU A 14 19.23 21.75 -23.58
CA LEU A 14 18.61 20.74 -22.72
C LEU A 14 17.16 20.56 -23.18
N VAL A 15 16.91 19.54 -24.00
CA VAL A 15 15.56 19.04 -24.23
C VAL A 15 15.18 18.24 -22.99
N ALA A 16 14.54 18.91 -22.03
CA ALA A 16 13.86 18.19 -20.96
C ALA A 16 12.70 17.38 -21.59
N PRO A 17 12.57 16.08 -21.32
CA PRO A 17 11.38 15.37 -21.73
C PRO A 17 10.20 15.99 -20.98
N LEU A 18 9.24 16.53 -21.73
CA LEU A 18 7.92 16.89 -21.22
C LEU A 18 7.32 15.60 -20.65
N GLN A 19 7.39 15.45 -19.32
CA GLN A 19 6.59 14.47 -18.62
C GLN A 19 5.13 14.83 -18.93
N SER A 20 4.45 13.95 -19.67
CA SER A 20 3.01 14.04 -19.84
C SER A 20 2.41 13.89 -18.45
N VAL A 21 2.04 15.02 -17.84
CA VAL A 21 1.23 15.01 -16.64
C VAL A 21 -0.12 14.44 -17.08
N ALA A 22 -0.37 13.18 -16.72
CA ALA A 22 -1.68 12.59 -16.89
C ALA A 22 -2.62 13.33 -15.95
N PHE A 23 -3.30 14.34 -16.45
CA PHE A 23 -4.45 14.91 -15.76
C PHE A 23 -5.50 13.82 -15.69
N ALA A 24 -5.91 13.46 -14.47
CA ALA A 24 -7.13 12.69 -14.28
C ALA A 24 -8.27 13.51 -14.87
N HIS A 25 -8.70 13.17 -16.08
CA HIS A 25 -9.82 13.81 -16.72
C HIS A 25 -11.07 13.41 -15.94
N GLU A 26 -11.72 14.39 -15.28
CA GLU A 26 -13.03 14.18 -14.68
C GLU A 26 -14.01 13.83 -15.80
N ASN A 27 -14.42 12.57 -15.85
CA ASN A 27 -15.54 12.14 -16.64
C ASN A 27 -16.78 12.36 -15.77
N ASP A 28 -17.51 13.44 -16.00
CA ASP A 28 -18.75 13.84 -15.30
C ASP A 28 -19.95 12.92 -15.63
N GLY A 29 -19.69 11.62 -15.79
CA GLY A 29 -20.71 10.59 -15.93
C GLY A 29 -21.32 10.28 -14.57
N GLY A 30 -22.53 10.79 -14.33
CA GLY A 30 -23.30 10.71 -13.08
C GLY A 30 -23.65 9.29 -12.59
N GLN A 31 -22.63 8.53 -12.20
CA GLN A 31 -22.74 7.32 -11.41
C GLN A 31 -22.38 7.71 -9.97
N ARG A 32 -23.32 7.56 -9.04
CA ARG A 32 -23.06 7.68 -7.60
C ARG A 32 -22.18 6.50 -7.18
N PHE A 33 -20.87 6.62 -7.41
CA PHE A 33 -19.89 5.72 -6.83
C PHE A 33 -19.91 5.98 -5.32
N GLY A 34 -20.24 4.93 -4.56
CA GLY A 34 -20.19 4.98 -3.10
C GLY A 34 -18.80 5.41 -2.64
N VAL A 35 -18.76 6.27 -1.62
CA VAL A 35 -17.52 6.76 -1.00
C VAL A 35 -16.89 5.57 -0.25
N ILE A 36 -15.80 5.00 -0.79
CA ILE A 36 -15.06 3.90 -0.16
C ILE A 36 -13.83 4.48 0.53
N PRO A 37 -13.59 4.33 1.84
CA PRO A 37 -12.50 5.02 2.54
C PRO A 37 -11.22 4.17 2.75
N ARG A 38 -10.97 3.19 1.88
CA ARG A 38 -9.86 2.23 1.96
C ARG A 38 -9.09 2.18 0.64
N TRP A 39 -7.83 1.74 0.71
CA TRP A 39 -7.11 1.21 -0.44
C TRP A 39 -7.87 0.10 -1.14
N SER A 40 -7.50 -0.18 -2.39
CA SER A 40 -8.05 -1.32 -3.08
C SER A 40 -7.58 -2.63 -2.45
N ALA A 41 -8.52 -3.31 -1.83
CA ALA A 41 -8.48 -4.72 -1.48
C ALA A 41 -9.73 -5.42 -2.04
N GLU A 42 -10.19 -4.97 -3.22
CA GLU A 42 -11.53 -5.23 -3.75
C GLU A 42 -11.78 -6.69 -4.15
N ASP A 43 -10.71 -7.45 -4.41
CA ASP A 43 -10.76 -8.89 -4.61
C ASP A 43 -9.73 -9.58 -3.71
N LYS A 44 -10.17 -10.61 -3.01
CA LYS A 44 -9.37 -11.36 -2.05
C LYS A 44 -8.14 -12.05 -2.67
N HIS A 45 -8.24 -12.51 -3.92
CA HIS A 45 -7.24 -13.38 -4.53
C HIS A 45 -6.71 -12.85 -5.87
N LYS A 46 -7.07 -11.62 -6.26
CA LYS A 46 -6.63 -11.02 -7.53
C LYS A 46 -5.94 -9.68 -7.32
N GLU A 47 -4.67 -9.62 -7.68
CA GLU A 47 -3.86 -8.40 -7.63
C GLU A 47 -4.45 -7.25 -8.46
N GLY A 48 -5.22 -7.52 -9.52
CA GLY A 48 -5.75 -6.51 -10.43
C GLY A 48 -6.49 -5.38 -9.73
N VAL A 49 -7.21 -5.67 -8.64
CA VAL A 49 -7.94 -4.70 -7.81
C VAL A 49 -7.61 -4.84 -6.31
N ASN A 50 -6.40 -5.35 -6.02
CA ASN A 50 -5.91 -5.52 -4.65
C ASN A 50 -4.43 -5.11 -4.59
N SER A 51 -4.20 -3.83 -4.32
CA SER A 51 -2.86 -3.28 -4.20
C SER A 51 -2.09 -3.85 -3.00
N HIS A 52 -2.77 -4.16 -1.88
CA HIS A 52 -2.12 -4.80 -0.74
C HIS A 52 -1.54 -6.17 -1.09
N LEU A 53 -2.34 -7.02 -1.76
CA LEU A 53 -1.89 -8.33 -2.22
C LEU A 53 -0.76 -8.21 -3.24
N TRP A 54 -0.87 -7.27 -4.17
CA TRP A 54 0.18 -7.00 -5.15
C TRP A 54 1.51 -6.65 -4.45
N ILE A 55 1.50 -5.74 -3.47
CA ILE A 55 2.69 -5.35 -2.69
C ILE A 55 3.30 -6.58 -2.00
N VAL A 56 2.48 -7.38 -1.33
CA VAL A 56 2.95 -8.59 -0.62
C VAL A 56 3.56 -9.60 -1.59
N ASN A 57 2.93 -9.83 -2.74
CA ASN A 57 3.47 -10.75 -3.73
C ASN A 57 4.80 -10.26 -4.33
N ARG A 58 4.95 -8.96 -4.59
CA ARG A 58 6.25 -8.40 -5.01
C ARG A 58 7.31 -8.52 -3.91
N ALA A 59 6.94 -8.40 -2.63
CA ALA A 59 7.85 -8.66 -1.51
C ALA A 59 8.29 -10.14 -1.45
N ILE A 60 7.38 -11.08 -1.72
CA ILE A 60 7.70 -12.51 -1.83
C ILE A 60 8.62 -12.78 -3.04
N ASP A 61 8.43 -12.08 -4.16
CA ASP A 61 9.33 -12.16 -5.32
C ASP A 61 10.74 -11.68 -4.97
N ILE A 62 10.86 -10.56 -4.25
CA ILE A 62 12.15 -10.05 -3.75
C ILE A 62 12.83 -11.09 -2.84
N MET A 63 12.05 -11.72 -1.94
CA MET A 63 12.56 -12.81 -1.09
C MET A 63 13.05 -14.00 -1.91
N SER A 64 12.31 -14.39 -2.95
CA SER A 64 12.62 -15.51 -3.83
C SER A 64 13.90 -15.29 -4.65
N ARG A 65 14.13 -14.05 -5.11
CA ARG A 65 15.33 -13.67 -5.87
C ARG A 65 16.58 -13.52 -4.99
N ASN A 66 16.43 -13.37 -3.69
CA ASN A 66 17.56 -13.23 -2.79
C ASN A 66 18.23 -14.60 -2.54
N THR A 67 19.42 -14.79 -3.10
CA THR A 67 20.20 -16.04 -2.99
C THR A 67 21.27 -16.01 -1.90
N THR A 68 21.40 -14.90 -1.16
CA THR A 68 22.50 -14.70 -0.20
C THR A 68 22.08 -14.79 1.26
N LEU A 69 20.84 -14.43 1.59
CA LEU A 69 20.37 -14.32 2.98
C LEU A 69 19.03 -15.04 3.21
N VAL A 70 18.13 -15.00 2.23
CA VAL A 70 16.78 -15.57 2.40
C VAL A 70 16.84 -17.09 2.34
N LYS A 71 16.26 -17.74 3.36
CA LYS A 71 16.03 -19.17 3.33
C LYS A 71 14.75 -19.47 2.55
N GLN A 72 14.87 -20.22 1.45
CA GLN A 72 13.79 -20.42 0.48
C GLN A 72 12.63 -21.27 1.03
N ASP A 73 12.83 -22.03 2.11
CA ASP A 73 11.75 -22.69 2.86
C ASP A 73 10.71 -21.69 3.40
N ARG A 74 11.11 -20.45 3.69
CA ARG A 74 10.18 -19.40 4.14
C ARG A 74 9.25 -18.93 3.02
N VAL A 75 9.75 -18.84 1.80
CA VAL A 75 8.94 -18.54 0.61
C VAL A 75 8.00 -19.70 0.32
N ALA A 76 8.49 -20.94 0.41
CA ALA A 76 7.65 -22.13 0.24
C ALA A 76 6.49 -22.14 1.25
N LEU A 77 6.78 -21.81 2.52
CA LEU A 77 5.77 -21.76 3.57
C LEU A 77 4.74 -20.64 3.36
N LEU A 78 5.16 -19.45 2.90
CA LEU A 78 4.23 -18.37 2.53
C LEU A 78 3.27 -18.80 1.40
N ASN A 79 3.77 -19.59 0.44
CA ASN A 79 2.95 -20.11 -0.64
C ASN A 79 2.05 -21.27 -0.20
N GLU A 80 2.50 -22.11 0.73
CA GLU A 80 1.71 -23.20 1.31
C GLU A 80 0.47 -22.66 2.04
N TRP A 81 0.62 -21.57 2.79
CA TRP A 81 -0.45 -20.93 3.58
C TRP A 81 -1.00 -19.65 2.93
N ARG A 82 -0.88 -19.56 1.61
CA ARG A 82 -1.27 -18.40 0.81
C ARG A 82 -2.73 -18.02 1.01
N THR A 83 -3.63 -18.99 1.06
CA THR A 83 -5.07 -18.74 1.26
C THR A 83 -5.33 -17.98 2.55
N GLU A 84 -4.74 -18.39 3.66
CA GLU A 84 -4.89 -17.71 4.95
C GLU A 84 -4.21 -16.35 4.98
N LEU A 85 -3.03 -16.23 4.36
CA LEU A 85 -2.34 -14.95 4.19
C LEU A 85 -3.22 -13.93 3.45
N GLU A 86 -3.78 -14.32 2.30
CA GLU A 86 -4.67 -13.49 1.47
C GLU A 86 -5.99 -13.19 2.17
N ASN A 87 -6.56 -14.15 2.92
CA ASN A 87 -7.71 -13.91 3.79
C ASN A 87 -7.43 -12.82 4.83
N GLY A 88 -6.25 -12.84 5.45
CA GLY A 88 -5.85 -11.85 6.45
C GLY A 88 -5.67 -10.46 5.84
N ILE A 89 -5.03 -10.38 4.68
CA ILE A 89 -4.87 -9.12 3.93
C ILE A 89 -6.26 -8.54 3.61
N TYR A 90 -7.15 -9.34 3.01
CA TYR A 90 -8.48 -8.88 2.65
C TYR A 90 -9.35 -8.51 3.87
N ALA A 91 -9.35 -9.32 4.93
CA ALA A 91 -10.26 -9.13 6.07
C ALA A 91 -10.12 -7.76 6.76
N ALA A 92 -8.93 -7.14 6.71
CA ALA A 92 -8.65 -5.85 7.33
C ALA A 92 -9.67 -4.77 6.95
N ASP A 93 -10.16 -4.82 5.70
CA ASP A 93 -11.01 -3.80 5.10
C ASP A 93 -12.51 -4.12 5.06
N TYR A 94 -12.91 -5.33 5.49
CA TYR A 94 -14.27 -5.85 5.23
C TYR A 94 -15.00 -6.32 6.47
N GLU A 95 -14.32 -6.59 7.58
CA GLU A 95 -14.98 -7.12 8.77
C GLU A 95 -14.47 -6.52 10.09
N ASN A 96 -15.35 -6.59 11.10
CA ASN A 96 -14.98 -6.23 12.46
C ASN A 96 -14.12 -7.32 13.11
N PRO A 97 -13.18 -6.94 13.99
CA PRO A 97 -12.93 -5.58 14.47
C PRO A 97 -12.00 -4.74 13.58
N TYR A 98 -11.54 -5.26 12.43
CA TYR A 98 -10.40 -4.73 11.70
C TYR A 98 -10.68 -3.42 10.94
N TYR A 99 -11.90 -3.23 10.44
CA TYR A 99 -12.30 -1.99 9.76
C TYR A 99 -12.98 -0.95 10.67
N ASP A 100 -12.90 -1.16 12.00
CA ASP A 100 -13.42 -0.24 13.04
C ASP A 100 -14.87 0.22 12.79
N ASN A 101 -15.82 -0.71 12.63
CA ASN A 101 -17.21 -0.39 12.32
C ASN A 101 -17.37 0.51 11.07
N SER A 102 -16.57 0.24 10.03
CA SER A 102 -16.51 1.01 8.78
C SER A 102 -15.94 2.44 8.92
N THR A 103 -15.24 2.74 10.01
CA THR A 103 -14.47 3.97 10.15
C THR A 103 -13.02 3.81 9.68
N PHE A 104 -12.48 2.59 9.68
CA PHE A 104 -11.09 2.33 9.28
C PHE A 104 -10.06 3.09 10.11
N ALA A 105 -10.40 3.54 11.33
CA ALA A 105 -9.50 4.33 12.16
C ALA A 105 -8.14 3.66 12.38
N SER A 106 -8.11 2.35 12.55
CA SER A 106 -6.90 1.56 12.75
C SER A 106 -6.03 1.42 11.50
N HIS A 107 -6.49 1.88 10.33
CA HIS A 107 -5.73 1.87 9.07
C HIS A 107 -4.90 3.14 8.89
N PHE A 108 -5.03 4.12 9.78
CA PHE A 108 -4.31 5.39 9.72
C PHE A 108 -3.30 5.50 10.87
N TYR A 109 -2.19 6.18 10.60
CA TYR A 109 -1.19 6.52 11.61
C TYR A 109 -0.34 7.70 11.15
N ASP A 110 -0.50 8.83 11.81
CA ASP A 110 0.37 9.99 11.66
C ASP A 110 1.61 9.82 12.56
N PRO A 111 2.82 9.75 11.98
CA PRO A 111 4.04 9.53 12.74
C PRO A 111 4.46 10.73 13.61
N ASP A 112 4.03 11.95 13.29
CA ASP A 112 4.44 13.17 14.01
C ASP A 112 3.76 13.27 15.37
N ASN A 113 2.52 12.82 15.48
CA ASN A 113 1.74 12.86 16.72
C ASN A 113 1.36 11.48 17.27
N GLY A 114 1.61 10.41 16.52
CA GLY A 114 1.38 9.03 16.90
C GLY A 114 -0.09 8.59 16.92
N LYS A 115 -0.98 9.31 16.22
CA LYS A 115 -2.44 9.14 16.27
C LYS A 115 -3.05 8.81 14.90
N THR A 116 -4.26 8.27 14.93
CA THR A 116 -5.17 8.24 13.78
C THR A 116 -6.04 9.52 13.74
N TYR A 117 -6.88 9.64 12.72
CA TYR A 117 -7.75 10.79 12.46
C TYR A 117 -8.93 10.90 13.45
N ILE A 118 -9.33 9.80 14.10
CA ILE A 118 -10.37 9.80 15.16
C ILE A 118 -9.72 9.92 16.54
N PRO A 119 -10.09 10.92 17.35
CA PRO A 119 -9.59 11.05 18.72
C PRO A 119 -9.83 9.77 19.54
N TYR A 120 -8.77 9.32 20.24
CA TYR A 120 -8.75 8.14 21.12
C TYR A 120 -8.96 6.77 20.46
N ALA A 121 -9.12 6.71 19.14
CA ALA A 121 -9.22 5.44 18.42
C ALA A 121 -7.85 4.74 18.29
N LYS A 122 -7.89 3.45 17.93
CA LYS A 122 -6.71 2.65 17.63
C LYS A 122 -6.10 3.07 16.29
N GLN A 123 -4.78 2.93 16.16
CA GLN A 123 -4.02 3.34 14.97
C GLN A 123 -3.20 2.19 14.37
N ALA A 124 -2.68 2.38 13.15
CA ALA A 124 -2.05 1.30 12.37
C ALA A 124 -0.78 0.72 13.01
N LYS A 125 0.02 1.55 13.71
CA LYS A 125 1.25 1.07 14.36
C LYS A 125 0.97 0.04 15.45
N GLU A 126 0.03 0.33 16.37
CA GLU A 126 -0.30 -0.58 17.46
C GLU A 126 -1.11 -1.79 16.97
N THR A 127 -1.98 -1.59 15.98
CA THR A 127 -2.82 -2.66 15.42
C THR A 127 -2.00 -3.63 14.57
N GLY A 128 -1.14 -3.14 13.68
CA GLY A 128 -0.19 -3.96 12.92
C GLY A 128 0.75 -4.73 13.85
N ALA A 129 1.35 -4.07 14.85
CA ALA A 129 2.23 -4.73 15.82
C ALA A 129 1.51 -5.80 16.66
N LYS A 130 0.24 -5.59 17.01
CA LYS A 130 -0.59 -6.59 17.70
C LYS A 130 -0.72 -7.86 16.85
N TYR A 131 -1.12 -7.73 15.59
CA TYR A 131 -1.30 -8.89 14.72
C TYR A 131 0.03 -9.55 14.36
N PHE A 132 1.13 -8.81 14.25
CA PHE A 132 2.46 -9.39 14.13
C PHE A 132 2.83 -10.31 15.30
N LYS A 133 2.55 -9.86 16.54
CA LYS A 133 2.80 -10.67 17.74
C LYS A 133 1.92 -11.92 17.77
N LEU A 134 0.63 -11.78 17.51
CA LEU A 134 -0.32 -12.90 17.46
C LEU A 134 0.06 -13.92 16.39
N ALA A 135 0.49 -13.47 15.20
CA ALA A 135 1.00 -14.33 14.15
C ALA A 135 2.20 -15.16 14.63
N GLY A 136 3.17 -14.51 15.29
CA GLY A 136 4.34 -15.19 15.85
C GLY A 136 4.01 -16.17 16.98
N GLU A 137 3.01 -15.87 17.82
CA GLU A 137 2.53 -16.77 18.88
C GLU A 137 1.84 -18.00 18.28
N SER A 138 0.90 -17.81 17.35
CA SER A 138 0.26 -18.91 16.61
C SER A 138 1.28 -19.78 15.88
N TYR A 139 2.28 -19.16 15.24
CA TYR A 139 3.34 -19.86 14.55
C TYR A 139 4.15 -20.77 15.50
N LYS A 140 4.55 -20.26 16.66
CA LYS A 140 5.25 -21.05 17.69
C LYS A 140 4.40 -22.20 18.23
N ASN A 141 3.09 -21.99 18.32
CA ASN A 141 2.12 -23.00 18.76
C ASN A 141 1.71 -23.99 17.64
N LYS A 142 2.34 -23.89 16.47
CA LYS A 142 2.08 -24.72 15.28
C LYS A 142 0.70 -24.54 14.66
N ASP A 143 -0.01 -23.47 15.00
CA ASP A 143 -1.29 -23.11 14.38
C ASP A 143 -1.02 -22.23 13.15
N MET A 144 -0.69 -22.90 12.03
CA MET A 144 -0.26 -22.20 10.81
C MET A 144 -1.39 -21.37 10.18
N LYS A 145 -2.61 -21.90 10.16
CA LYS A 145 -3.76 -21.17 9.59
C LYS A 145 -3.93 -19.81 10.28
N GLN A 146 -3.93 -19.83 11.60
CA GLN A 146 -4.09 -18.61 12.38
C GLN A 146 -2.85 -17.70 12.27
N ALA A 147 -1.66 -18.28 12.21
CA ALA A 147 -0.41 -17.54 12.05
C ALA A 147 -0.39 -16.73 10.75
N PHE A 148 -0.70 -17.36 9.62
CA PHE A 148 -0.66 -16.70 8.31
C PHE A 148 -1.82 -15.73 8.11
N PHE A 149 -3.00 -16.01 8.68
CA PHE A 149 -4.09 -15.03 8.73
C PHE A 149 -3.69 -13.76 9.50
N TYR A 150 -3.14 -13.90 10.71
CA TYR A 150 -2.68 -12.74 11.47
C TYR A 150 -1.48 -12.04 10.82
N LEU A 151 -0.61 -12.77 10.14
CA LEU A 151 0.47 -12.16 9.37
C LEU A 151 -0.10 -11.33 8.22
N GLY A 152 -1.12 -11.83 7.52
CA GLY A 152 -1.82 -11.08 6.45
C GLY A 152 -2.40 -9.77 6.97
N LEU A 153 -3.11 -9.80 8.10
CA LEU A 153 -3.59 -8.59 8.77
C LEU A 153 -2.44 -7.64 9.10
N SER A 154 -1.35 -8.13 9.69
CA SER A 154 -0.20 -7.29 10.03
C SER A 154 0.44 -6.63 8.79
N LEU A 155 0.50 -7.33 7.66
CA LEU A 155 1.06 -6.80 6.42
C LEU A 155 0.13 -5.77 5.77
N HIS A 156 -1.19 -5.92 5.93
CA HIS A 156 -2.17 -4.92 5.51
C HIS A 156 -1.88 -3.55 6.14
N TYR A 157 -1.85 -3.49 7.48
CA TYR A 157 -1.58 -2.23 8.21
C TYR A 157 -0.20 -1.65 7.92
N LEU A 158 0.79 -2.51 7.61
CA LEU A 158 2.10 -2.04 7.15
C LEU A 158 1.98 -1.38 5.76
N GLY A 159 1.22 -1.99 4.85
CA GLY A 159 0.92 -1.43 3.54
C GLY A 159 0.19 -0.10 3.62
N ASP A 160 -0.78 0.03 4.53
CA ASP A 160 -1.52 1.29 4.73
C ASP A 160 -0.61 2.46 5.04
N VAL A 161 0.31 2.33 6.00
CA VAL A 161 1.20 3.44 6.39
C VAL A 161 2.24 3.79 5.34
N ASN A 162 2.35 3.01 4.26
CA ASN A 162 3.11 3.37 3.07
C ASN A 162 2.31 4.26 2.09
N GLN A 163 0.99 4.44 2.30
CA GLN A 163 0.17 5.47 1.64
C GLN A 163 0.36 6.82 2.33
N PRO A 164 0.80 7.86 1.61
CA PRO A 164 0.95 9.20 2.20
C PRO A 164 -0.30 9.76 2.89
N MET A 165 -1.50 9.54 2.36
CA MET A 165 -2.79 9.94 2.94
C MET A 165 -3.11 9.19 4.22
N HIS A 166 -2.84 7.88 4.32
CA HIS A 166 -2.99 7.12 5.58
C HIS A 166 -2.00 7.59 6.65
N ALA A 167 -0.78 7.93 6.22
CA ALA A 167 0.26 8.48 7.08
C ALA A 167 0.04 9.96 7.47
N ALA A 168 -0.92 10.64 6.85
CA ALA A 168 -1.23 12.05 7.08
C ALA A 168 -2.68 12.28 7.54
N ASN A 169 -3.40 11.23 7.94
CA ASN A 169 -4.82 11.29 8.35
C ASN A 169 -5.74 11.96 7.31
N PHE A 170 -5.39 11.88 6.02
CA PHE A 170 -6.22 12.36 4.92
C PHE A 170 -7.16 11.23 4.51
N THR A 171 -8.44 11.32 4.90
CA THR A 171 -9.45 10.30 4.61
C THR A 171 -10.21 10.60 3.32
N ASN A 172 -11.11 9.72 2.90
CA ASN A 172 -12.00 10.02 1.78
C ASN A 172 -13.05 11.12 2.07
N LEU A 173 -13.18 11.52 3.34
CA LEU A 173 -14.00 12.67 3.78
C LEU A 173 -13.18 13.96 3.94
N SER A 174 -11.85 13.89 3.85
CA SER A 174 -10.99 15.08 3.80
C SER A 174 -11.21 15.82 2.47
N TYR A 175 -11.03 17.14 2.47
CA TYR A 175 -11.23 17.95 1.27
C TYR A 175 -10.02 17.85 0.31
N PRO A 176 -10.20 17.60 -1.00
CA PRO A 176 -11.48 17.37 -1.70
C PRO A 176 -12.03 15.95 -1.49
N GLN A 177 -13.30 15.84 -1.11
CA GLN A 177 -13.94 14.56 -0.77
C GLN A 177 -13.98 13.62 -1.98
N GLY A 178 -13.81 12.33 -1.74
CA GLY A 178 -13.77 11.31 -2.80
C GLY A 178 -12.41 11.16 -3.49
N PHE A 179 -11.44 12.06 -3.23
CA PHE A 179 -10.13 12.00 -3.87
C PHE A 179 -9.32 10.78 -3.43
N HIS A 180 -9.34 10.47 -2.13
CA HIS A 180 -8.60 9.34 -1.55
C HIS A 180 -8.93 8.03 -2.28
N SER A 181 -10.22 7.70 -2.41
CA SER A 181 -10.64 6.46 -3.07
C SER A 181 -10.39 6.45 -4.58
N LYS A 182 -10.55 7.60 -5.24
CA LYS A 182 -10.25 7.72 -6.68
C LYS A 182 -8.77 7.51 -6.94
N TYR A 183 -7.91 8.05 -6.07
CA TYR A 183 -6.47 7.88 -6.15
C TYR A 183 -6.08 6.40 -6.03
N GLU A 184 -6.64 5.69 -5.05
CA GLU A 184 -6.30 4.28 -4.81
C GLU A 184 -6.81 3.35 -5.93
N ASN A 185 -8.01 3.62 -6.45
CA ASN A 185 -8.49 2.96 -7.66
C ASN A 185 -7.60 3.24 -8.88
N PHE A 186 -7.05 4.46 -8.99
CA PHE A 186 -6.10 4.78 -10.06
C PHE A 186 -4.78 4.03 -9.90
N VAL A 187 -4.25 3.89 -8.67
CA VAL A 187 -3.02 3.14 -8.39
C VAL A 187 -3.11 1.72 -8.93
N ASP A 188 -4.27 1.07 -8.83
CA ASP A 188 -4.46 -0.26 -9.39
C ASP A 188 -4.17 -0.38 -10.90
N THR A 189 -4.38 0.70 -11.65
CA THR A 189 -4.19 0.74 -13.11
C THR A 189 -2.74 0.94 -13.53
N ILE A 190 -1.88 1.37 -12.61
CA ILE A 190 -0.47 1.72 -12.90
C ILE A 190 0.55 0.98 -12.05
N LYS A 191 0.15 0.27 -10.99
CA LYS A 191 1.07 -0.41 -10.05
C LYS A 191 2.04 -1.37 -10.73
N ASP A 192 1.64 -2.04 -11.80
CA ASP A 192 2.51 -2.94 -12.56
C ASP A 192 3.68 -2.23 -13.28
N ASN A 193 3.63 -0.90 -13.42
CA ASN A 193 4.71 -0.12 -14.04
C ASN A 193 5.85 0.21 -13.06
N VAL A 194 5.63 0.08 -11.74
CA VAL A 194 6.62 0.45 -10.72
C VAL A 194 7.43 -0.74 -10.19
N THR A 195 7.18 -1.94 -10.70
CA THR A 195 8.08 -3.07 -10.54
C THR A 195 9.19 -2.98 -11.56
N THR A 196 10.39 -2.66 -11.09
CA THR A 196 11.58 -2.78 -11.92
C THR A 196 11.75 -4.25 -12.33
N GLN A 197 11.82 -4.51 -13.63
CA GLN A 197 12.48 -5.72 -14.14
C GLN A 197 13.93 -5.65 -13.67
N LEU A 198 14.26 -6.30 -12.54
CA LEU A 198 15.62 -6.51 -12.05
C LEU A 198 16.03 -7.95 -12.33
#